data_AF-A0A0F7KVI6-F1
#
_entry.id   AF-A0A0F7KVI6-F1
#
_cell.length_a   1.000
_cell.length_b   1.000
_cell.length_c   1.000
_cell.angle_alpha   90.00
_cell.angle_beta   90.00
_cell.angle_gamma   90.00
#
_symmetry.space_group_name_H-M   'P 1'
#
loop_
_entity.id
_entity.type
_entity.pdbx_description
1 polymer ?
#
loop_
_entity_poly.entity_id
_entity_poly.type
_entity_poly.pdbx_seq_one_letter_code
_entity_poly.pdbx_strand_id
1 'polypeptide(L)' 'MEKILKAIGWAVAMLTVSWAGDAGALSEDMTRTLIILIPIFAVLSISGNKCCTLLRKDA' A
#
# COMPACT_ATOMS: atom_id res chain seq x y z
N MET A 1 -14.00 5.30 -11.05
CA MET A 1 -14.33 4.35 -9.96
C MET A 1 -13.15 3.44 -9.58
N GLU A 2 -12.31 3.01 -10.52
CA GLU A 2 -11.16 2.12 -10.24
C GLU A 2 -10.22 2.57 -9.11
N LYS A 3 -9.91 3.87 -9.03
CA LYS A 3 -9.03 4.41 -7.97
C LYS A 3 -9.65 4.32 -6.57
N ILE A 4 -10.98 4.48 -6.48
CA ILE A 4 -11.72 4.40 -5.22
C ILE A 4 -11.74 2.94 -4.74
N LEU A 5 -12.03 2.00 -5.65
CA LEU A 5 -11.95 0.56 -5.35
C LEU A 5 -10.54 0.13 -4.93
N LYS A 6 -9.49 0.64 -5.59
CA LYS A 6 -8.09 0.43 -5.16
C LYS A 6 -7.83 0.99 -3.76
N ALA A 7 -8.25 2.21 -3.47
CA ALA A 7 -8.07 2.83 -2.16
C ALA A 7 -8.79 2.03 -1.06
N ILE A 8 -10.02 1.59 -1.32
CA ILE A 8 -10.77 0.71 -0.40
C ILE A 8 -10.03 -0.61 -0.19
N GLY A 9 -9.51 -1.25 -1.26
CA GLY A 9 -8.74 -2.49 -1.15
C GLY A 9 -7.49 -2.34 -0.28
N TRP A 10 -6.77 -1.23 -0.40
CA TRP A 10 -5.61 -0.93 0.44
C TRP A 10 -6.00 -0.63 1.90
N ALA A 11 -7.12 0.06 2.13
CA ALA A 11 -7.64 0.29 3.47
C ALA A 11 -8.01 -1.03 4.18
N VAL A 12 -8.65 -1.96 3.45
CA VAL A 12 -8.95 -3.30 3.97
C VAL A 12 -7.66 -4.06 4.28
N ALA A 13 -6.64 -3.99 3.41
CA ALA A 13 -5.35 -4.62 3.65
C ALA A 13 -4.61 -4.07 4.88
N MET A 14 -4.72 -2.78 5.17
CA MET A 14 -4.18 -2.19 6.40
C MET A 14 -4.88 -2.75 7.64
N LEU A 15 -6.21 -2.85 7.60
CA LEU A 15 -7.01 -3.39 8.72
C LEU A 15 -6.71 -4.87 8.98
N THR A 16 -6.57 -5.68 7.93
CA THR A 16 -6.24 -7.11 8.08
C THR A 16 -4.85 -7.31 8.65
N VAL A 17 -3.87 -6.50 8.25
CA VAL A 17 -2.51 -6.58 8.79
C VAL A 17 -2.45 -6.12 10.24
N SER A 18 -3.14 -5.03 10.61
CA SER A 18 -3.23 -4.63 12.02
C SER A 18 -3.86 -5.71 12.89
N TRP A 19 -4.90 -6.37 12.38
CA TRP A 19 -5.57 -7.45 13.09
C TRP A 19 -4.70 -8.71 13.19
N ALA A 20 -4.00 -9.08 12.11
CA ALA A 20 -3.08 -10.22 12.11
C ALA A 20 -1.86 -9.99 13.02
N GLY A 21 -1.41 -8.74 13.15
CA GLY A 21 -0.38 -8.35 14.11
C GLY A 21 -0.83 -8.53 15.57
N ASP A 22 -2.04 -8.08 15.90
CA ASP A 22 -2.61 -8.21 17.25
C ASP A 22 -2.93 -9.68 17.61
N ALA A 23 -3.37 -10.48 16.64
CA ALA A 23 -3.62 -11.91 16.81
C ALA A 23 -2.34 -12.75 17.01
N GLY A 24 -1.15 -12.15 16.96
CA GLY A 24 0.13 -12.84 17.11
C GLY A 24 0.49 -13.71 15.90
N ALA A 25 -0.23 -13.60 14.78
CA ALA A 25 0.06 -14.33 13.55
C ALA A 25 1.29 -13.77 12.81
N LEU A 26 1.69 -12.53 13.14
CA LEU A 26 2.87 -11.85 12.60
C LEU A 26 3.81 -11.47 13.74
N SER A 27 5.11 -11.63 13.50
CA SER A 27 6.15 -11.14 14.41
C SER A 27 6.11 -9.60 14.46
N GLU A 28 6.41 -9.01 15.63
CA GLU A 28 6.26 -7.57 15.86
C GLU A 28 7.04 -6.71 14.84
N ASP A 29 8.26 -7.15 14.49
CA ASP A 29 9.08 -6.52 13.44
C ASP A 29 8.40 -6.54 12.07
N MET A 30 7.71 -7.64 11.76
CA MET A 30 7.00 -7.81 10.49
C MET A 30 5.78 -6.88 10.43
N THR A 31 5.02 -6.79 11.52
CA THR A 31 3.87 -5.89 11.65
C THR A 31 4.29 -4.42 11.52
N ARG A 32 5.36 -3.99 12.20
CA ARG A 32 5.90 -2.62 12.08
C ARG A 32 6.33 -2.31 10.65
N THR A 33 7.02 -3.24 10.00
CA THR A 33 7.50 -3.06 8.62
C THR A 33 6.34 -2.98 7.63
N LEU A 34 5.34 -3.84 7.76
CA LEU A 34 4.14 -3.85 6.91
C LEU A 34 3.30 -2.57 7.10
N ILE A 35 3.14 -2.07 8.33
CA ILE A 35 2.43 -0.81 8.60
C ILE A 35 3.07 0.37 7.86
N ILE A 36 4.39 0.36 7.66
CA ILE A 36 5.12 1.40 6.91
C ILE A 36 5.06 1.15 5.39
N LEU A 37 5.25 -0.10 4.94
CA LEU A 37 5.31 -0.43 3.52
C LEU A 37 3.95 -0.35 2.82
N ILE A 38 2.87 -0.80 3.47
CA ILE A 38 1.52 -0.82 2.88
C ILE A 38 1.06 0.57 2.41
N PRO A 39 1.20 1.67 3.17
CA PRO A 39 0.84 3.00 2.68
C PRO A 39 1.69 3.44 1.49
N ILE A 40 2.99 3.09 1.48
CA ILE A 40 3.88 3.40 0.35
C ILE A 40 3.38 2.69 -0.91
N PHE A 41 3.11 1.38 -0.82
CA PHE A 41 2.57 0.61 -1.94
C PHE A 41 1.17 1.08 -2.36
N ALA A 42 0.31 1.47 -1.42
CA ALA A 42 -1.00 2.04 -1.70
C ALA A 42 -0.89 3.32 -2.52
N VAL A 43 -0.01 4.25 -2.12
CA VAL A 43 0.23 5.49 -2.85
C VAL A 43 0.80 5.21 -4.24
N LEU A 44 1.78 4.31 -4.39
CA LEU A 44 2.32 3.94 -5.70
C LEU A 44 1.25 3.30 -6.60
N SER A 45 0.42 2.42 -6.04
CA SER A 45 -0.63 1.70 -6.76
C SER A 45 -1.83 2.59 -7.16
N ILE A 46 -2.14 3.64 -6.38
CA ILE A 46 -3.22 4.61 -6.65
C ILE A 46 -2.73 5.76 -7.53
N SER A 47 -1.50 6.21 -7.32
CA SER A 47 -0.87 7.32 -8.06
C SER A 47 -0.63 6.96 -9.53
N GLY A 48 -0.54 5.66 -9.85
CA GLY A 48 -0.74 5.14 -11.20
C GLY A 48 0.13 5.85 -12.25
N ASN A 49 1.42 5.51 -12.28
CA ASN A 49 2.38 5.81 -13.36
C ASN A 49 2.57 7.28 -13.79
N LYS A 50 1.83 8.26 -13.25
CA LYS A 50 1.94 9.66 -13.68
C LYS A 50 3.11 10.40 -13.04
N CYS A 51 3.68 9.89 -11.94
CA CYS A 51 4.83 10.52 -11.31
C CYS A 51 6.12 10.36 -12.14
N CYS A 52 6.18 9.38 -13.06
CA CYS A 52 7.37 9.11 -13.89
C CYS A 52 7.21 9.47 -15.38
N THR A 53 6.05 9.96 -15.83
CA THR A 53 5.85 10.39 -17.23
C THR A 53 6.50 11.73 -17.59
N LEU A 54 7.15 12.43 -16.64
CA LEU A 54 8.00 13.59 -16.93
C LEU A 54 9.47 13.23 -17.24
N LEU A 55 9.87 11.96 -17.15
CA LEU A 55 11.23 11.50 -17.48
C LEU A 55 11.29 10.48 -18.64
N ARG A 56 10.16 10.21 -19.31
CA ARG A 56 10.08 9.22 -20.41
C ARG A 56 9.37 9.81 -21.64
N LYS A 57 9.84 10.97 -22.10
CA LYS A 57 9.51 11.50 -23.42
C LYS A 57 10.71 12.25 -24.03
N ASP A 58 11.91 11.69 -23.91
CA ASP A 58 13.10 12.08 -24.70
C ASP A 58 14.14 10.93 -24.63
N ALA A 59 13.87 9.83 -25.32
CA ALA A 59 14.86 8.81 -25.71
C ALA A 59 14.32 8.01 -26.90
#